data_AF-A0A3E0WQJ7-F1
#
_entry.id   AF-A0A3E0WQJ7-F1
#
_cell.length_a   1.000
_cell.length_b   1.000
_cell.length_c   1.000
_cell.angle_alpha   90.00
_cell.angle_beta   90.00
_cell.angle_gamma   90.00
#
_symmetry.space_group_name_H-M   'P 1'
#
loop_
_entity.id
_entity.type
_entity.pdbx_description
1 polymer ?
#
loop_
_entity_poly.entity_id
_entity_poly.type
_entity_poly.pdbx_seq_one_letter_code
_entity_poly.pdbx_strand_id
1 'polypeptide(L)'
;MNKQNKGYHLEKVQKELQFSGSFYAREGNEILQGSNGFRNYAEKINNHLNTRFSIASGSKLFTSIAICKLVETSEISFTSRLKDCLDIDFPHVDDQVTIHHLLTHTSGVPDYFDEDTMDDYEALWHSRPMYRIRSPKDFLPLFQHEPMQATVNSSFQYNNSGYILLGLIVEQIATCSFSTYIEEQIFHKAGRTKAQAPG
;
A
#
# COMPACT_ATOMS: atom_id res chain seq x y z
N MET A 1 23.65 26.41 8.15
CA MET A 1 24.12 25.21 8.87
C MET A 1 24.83 24.31 7.85
N ASN A 2 26.11 23.99 8.04
CA ASN A 2 26.95 23.31 7.03
C ASN A 2 26.60 21.79 6.91
N LYS A 3 26.90 21.13 5.78
CA LYS A 3 26.54 19.71 5.47
C LYS A 3 26.79 18.73 6.63
N GLN A 4 27.94 18.85 7.30
CA GLN A 4 28.28 18.03 8.47
C GLN A 4 27.30 18.20 9.63
N ASN A 5 26.81 19.42 9.89
CA ASN A 5 25.91 19.69 11.01
C ASN A 5 24.50 19.13 10.78
N LYS A 6 23.99 19.14 9.53
CA LYS A 6 22.66 18.60 9.20
C LYS A 6 22.64 17.07 9.23
N GLY A 7 23.62 16.41 8.62
CA GLY A 7 23.74 14.94 8.65
C GLY A 7 23.97 14.41 10.06
N TYR A 8 24.88 15.04 10.80
CA TYR A 8 25.14 14.70 12.20
C TYR A 8 23.89 14.87 13.08
N HIS A 9 23.07 15.88 12.81
CA HIS A 9 21.82 16.08 13.54
C HIS A 9 20.83 14.92 13.33
N LEU A 10 20.61 14.48 12.09
CA LEU A 10 19.69 13.36 11.81
C LEU A 10 20.19 12.03 12.40
N GLU A 11 21.49 11.76 12.32
CA GLU A 11 22.09 10.58 12.96
C GLU A 11 21.98 10.64 14.49
N LYS A 12 22.16 11.83 15.08
CA LYS A 12 22.00 12.04 16.52
C LYS A 12 20.55 11.79 16.95
N VAL A 13 19.58 12.39 16.25
CA VAL A 13 18.14 12.19 16.52
C VAL A 13 17.76 10.71 16.36
N GLN A 14 18.24 10.04 15.32
CA GLN A 14 18.01 8.61 15.11
C GLN A 14 18.51 7.75 16.30
N LYS A 15 19.68 8.08 16.85
CA LYS A 15 20.23 7.40 18.04
C LYS A 15 19.47 7.73 19.31
N GLU A 16 19.11 8.99 19.52
CA GLU A 16 18.34 9.45 20.70
C GLU A 16 16.95 8.81 20.76
N LEU A 17 16.27 8.70 19.61
CA LEU A 17 14.98 8.00 19.49
C LEU A 17 15.12 6.47 19.51
N GLN A 18 16.34 5.94 19.54
CA GLN A 18 16.63 4.51 19.39
C GLN A 18 15.95 3.89 18.16
N PHE A 19 15.78 4.67 17.09
CA PHE A 19 15.10 4.22 15.88
C PHE A 19 15.98 3.22 15.13
N SER A 20 15.54 1.97 15.06
CA SER A 20 16.16 0.90 14.27
C SER A 20 15.62 0.95 12.84
N GLY A 21 16.41 1.49 11.91
CA GLY A 21 15.98 1.68 10.54
C GLY A 21 16.95 2.54 9.74
N SER A 22 16.46 3.10 8.63
CA SER A 22 17.25 3.95 7.74
C SER A 22 16.49 5.23 7.39
N PHE A 23 17.21 6.31 7.15
CA PHE A 23 16.64 7.56 6.63
C PHE A 23 17.36 8.02 5.36
N TYR A 24 16.66 8.78 4.54
CA TYR A 24 17.19 9.45 3.36
C TYR A 24 16.51 10.81 3.21
N ALA A 25 17.30 11.86 3.02
CA ALA A 25 16.84 13.22 2.75
C ALA A 25 17.74 13.86 1.69
N ARG A 26 17.14 14.73 0.85
CA ARG A 26 17.87 15.46 -0.19
C ARG A 26 17.43 16.92 -0.22
N GLU A 27 18.40 17.83 -0.24
CA GLU A 27 18.18 19.27 -0.38
C GLU A 27 19.08 19.78 -1.51
N GLY A 28 18.49 20.10 -2.68
CA GLY A 28 19.25 20.39 -3.89
C GLY A 28 20.12 19.21 -4.32
N ASN A 29 21.44 19.35 -4.25
CA ASN A 29 22.42 18.30 -4.52
C ASN A 29 22.96 17.61 -3.26
N GLU A 30 22.57 18.07 -2.07
CA GLU A 30 23.02 17.49 -0.81
C GLU A 30 22.16 16.27 -0.49
N ILE A 31 22.82 15.13 -0.21
CA ILE A 31 22.18 13.90 0.25
C ILE A 31 22.61 13.65 1.69
N LEU A 32 21.62 13.44 2.56
CA LEU A 32 21.77 13.03 3.95
C LEU A 32 21.11 11.65 4.09
N GLN A 33 21.87 10.66 4.55
CA GLN A 33 21.37 9.30 4.70
C GLN A 33 22.08 8.62 5.85
N GLY A 34 21.39 7.73 6.54
CA GLY A 34 21.94 7.00 7.68
C GLY A 34 21.13 5.76 7.98
N SER A 35 21.73 4.84 8.73
CA SER A 35 21.10 3.60 9.19
C SER A 35 21.57 3.29 10.60
N ASN A 36 20.66 2.81 11.45
CA ASN A 36 20.92 2.49 12.85
C ASN A 36 20.18 1.21 13.26
N GLY A 37 20.65 0.55 14.31
CA GLY A 37 20.02 -0.65 14.87
C GLY A 37 20.19 -1.90 14.01
N PHE A 38 19.41 -2.93 14.33
CA PHE A 38 19.50 -4.26 13.74
C PHE A 38 18.32 -4.54 12.80
N ARG A 39 18.60 -5.13 11.63
CA ARG A 39 17.58 -5.73 10.75
C ARG A 39 17.14 -7.10 11.24
N ASN A 40 17.98 -7.74 12.07
CA ASN A 40 17.67 -8.96 12.78
C ASN A 40 18.30 -8.86 14.18
N TYR A 41 17.46 -8.80 15.21
CA TYR A 41 17.89 -8.65 16.59
C TYR A 41 18.54 -9.92 17.17
N ALA A 42 17.98 -11.10 16.87
CA ALA A 42 18.48 -12.38 17.39
C ALA A 42 19.91 -12.64 16.91
N GLU A 43 20.14 -12.44 15.61
CA GLU A 43 21.44 -12.63 14.95
C GLU A 43 22.34 -11.39 15.03
N LYS A 44 21.87 -10.30 15.66
CA LYS A 44 22.58 -9.00 15.76
C LYS A 44 23.09 -8.49 14.40
N ILE A 45 22.30 -8.65 13.35
CA ILE A 45 22.67 -8.21 12.00
C ILE A 45 22.25 -6.75 11.84
N ASN A 46 23.22 -5.87 11.59
CA ASN A 46 22.98 -4.43 11.46
C ASN A 46 22.12 -4.06 10.23
N ASN A 47 21.34 -3.00 10.40
CA ASN A 47 20.79 -2.26 9.27
C ASN A 47 21.93 -1.63 8.45
N HIS A 48 21.70 -1.49 7.15
CA HIS A 48 22.52 -0.68 6.24
C HIS A 48 21.60 0.06 5.27
N LEU A 49 22.16 1.00 4.50
CA LEU A 49 21.40 1.83 3.55
C LEU A 49 20.66 1.03 2.45
N ASN A 50 21.01 -0.25 2.24
CA ASN A 50 20.33 -1.15 1.29
C ASN A 50 19.45 -2.19 1.98
N THR A 51 19.25 -2.12 3.30
CA THR A 51 18.31 -3.00 3.99
C THR A 51 16.89 -2.72 3.49
N ARG A 52 16.15 -3.77 3.17
CA ARG A 52 14.76 -3.67 2.71
C ARG A 52 13.84 -3.68 3.93
N PHE A 53 12.84 -2.80 3.89
CA PHE A 53 11.82 -2.67 4.93
C PHE A 53 10.44 -2.80 4.28
N SER A 54 9.51 -3.45 4.97
CA SER A 54 8.09 -3.36 4.63
C SER A 54 7.61 -1.94 4.95
N ILE A 55 6.95 -1.30 3.98
CA ILE A 55 6.50 0.09 4.11
C ILE A 55 5.01 0.22 4.48
N ALA A 56 4.35 -0.90 4.78
CA ALA A 56 2.92 -0.98 5.10
C ALA A 56 2.08 -0.15 4.10
N SER A 57 1.12 0.65 4.60
CA SER A 57 0.26 1.54 3.82
C SER A 57 0.99 2.56 2.94
N GLY A 58 2.30 2.76 3.10
CA GLY A 58 3.11 3.51 2.13
C GLY A 58 3.08 2.91 0.72
N SER A 59 2.72 1.63 0.57
CA SER A 59 2.56 0.97 -0.73
C SER A 59 1.30 1.38 -1.50
N LYS A 60 0.30 1.98 -0.84
CA LYS A 60 -0.93 2.48 -1.47
C LYS A 60 -0.63 3.44 -2.62
N LEU A 61 0.41 4.26 -2.48
CA LEU A 61 0.90 5.14 -3.55
C LEU A 61 1.20 4.40 -4.86
N PHE A 62 1.81 3.21 -4.81
CA PHE A 62 2.12 2.43 -6.00
C PHE A 62 0.85 1.85 -6.65
N THR A 63 -0.14 1.50 -5.84
CA THR A 63 -1.48 1.11 -6.32
C THR A 63 -2.14 2.28 -7.05
N SER A 64 -2.12 3.49 -6.47
CA SER A 64 -2.66 4.69 -7.12
C SER A 64 -1.95 4.98 -8.44
N ILE A 65 -0.62 4.86 -8.49
CA ILE A 65 0.14 5.02 -9.74
C ILE A 65 -0.28 3.97 -10.77
N ALA A 66 -0.43 2.69 -10.39
CA ALA A 66 -0.88 1.65 -11.30
C ALA A 66 -2.24 1.97 -11.94
N ILE A 67 -3.20 2.42 -11.12
CA ILE A 67 -4.52 2.86 -11.60
C ILE A 67 -4.39 4.06 -12.55
N CYS A 68 -3.60 5.08 -12.17
CA CYS A 68 -3.37 6.24 -13.05
C CYS A 68 -2.76 5.85 -14.39
N LYS A 69 -1.87 4.85 -14.46
CA LYS A 69 -1.31 4.35 -15.72
C LYS A 69 -2.38 3.69 -16.60
N LEU A 70 -3.27 2.89 -16.01
CA LEU A 70 -4.38 2.27 -16.74
C LEU A 70 -5.38 3.34 -17.26
N VAL A 71 -5.57 4.41 -16.49
CA VAL A 71 -6.36 5.57 -16.92
C VAL A 71 -5.67 6.34 -18.05
N GLU A 72 -4.35 6.54 -17.97
CA GLU A 72 -3.55 7.19 -19.01
C GLU A 72 -3.64 6.44 -20.34
N THR A 73 -3.68 5.10 -20.31
CA THR A 73 -3.85 4.26 -21.50
C THR A 73 -5.32 4.07 -21.90
N SER A 74 -6.26 4.77 -21.26
CA SER A 74 -7.71 4.70 -21.53
C SER A 74 -8.35 3.30 -21.36
N GLU A 75 -7.71 2.40 -20.61
CA GLU A 75 -8.28 1.08 -20.29
C GLU A 75 -9.42 1.20 -19.27
N ILE A 76 -9.35 2.22 -18.42
CA ILE A 76 -10.39 2.63 -17.46
C ILE A 76 -10.42 4.15 -17.34
N SER A 77 -11.43 4.68 -16.65
CA SER A 77 -11.47 6.07 -16.21
C SER A 77 -11.66 6.14 -14.69
N PHE A 78 -11.40 7.30 -14.09
CA PHE A 78 -11.70 7.50 -12.67
C PHE A 78 -13.21 7.39 -12.36
N THR A 79 -14.08 7.53 -13.37
CA THR A 79 -15.53 7.37 -13.23
C THR A 79 -16.03 5.97 -13.58
N SER A 80 -15.15 5.07 -14.02
CA SER A 80 -15.47 3.65 -14.18
C SER A 80 -15.99 3.09 -12.85
N ARG A 81 -17.09 2.33 -12.93
CA ARG A 81 -17.73 1.73 -11.76
C ARG A 81 -17.03 0.43 -11.40
N LEU A 82 -16.94 0.14 -10.11
CA LEU A 82 -16.30 -1.09 -9.60
C LEU A 82 -16.89 -2.35 -10.25
N LYS A 83 -18.23 -2.42 -10.32
CA LYS A 83 -18.99 -3.53 -10.94
C LYS A 83 -18.67 -3.77 -12.42
N ASP A 84 -18.21 -2.75 -13.13
CA ASP A 84 -17.90 -2.85 -14.56
C ASP A 84 -16.42 -3.23 -14.77
N CYS A 85 -15.58 -3.10 -13.73
CA CYS A 85 -14.15 -3.37 -13.79
C CYS A 85 -13.75 -4.76 -13.27
N LEU A 86 -14.61 -5.43 -12.49
CA LEU A 86 -14.33 -6.73 -11.89
C LEU A 86 -15.42 -7.75 -12.23
N ASP A 87 -15.01 -8.94 -12.66
CA ASP A 87 -15.91 -10.10 -12.78
C ASP A 87 -16.02 -10.84 -11.42
N ILE A 88 -16.42 -10.08 -10.39
CA ILE A 88 -16.61 -10.55 -9.02
C ILE A 88 -17.90 -9.93 -8.49
N ASP A 89 -18.75 -10.75 -7.88
CA ASP A 89 -20.00 -10.30 -7.28
C ASP A 89 -19.77 -9.67 -5.90
N PHE A 90 -20.28 -8.45 -5.70
CA PHE A 90 -20.25 -7.72 -4.43
C PHE A 90 -21.70 -7.36 -4.04
N PRO A 91 -22.46 -8.30 -3.47
CA PRO A 91 -23.93 -8.21 -3.40
C PRO A 91 -24.45 -7.06 -2.52
N HIS A 92 -23.60 -6.49 -1.67
CA HIS A 92 -23.97 -5.40 -0.77
C HIS A 92 -23.32 -4.07 -1.12
N VAL A 93 -22.43 -4.03 -2.13
CA VAL A 93 -21.75 -2.81 -2.54
C VAL A 93 -22.62 -2.03 -3.54
N ASP A 94 -22.73 -0.73 -3.35
CA ASP A 94 -23.49 0.14 -4.26
C ASP A 94 -22.85 0.18 -5.66
N ASP A 95 -23.66 -0.05 -6.69
CA ASP A 95 -23.28 0.00 -8.11
C ASP A 95 -22.65 1.34 -8.53
N GLN A 96 -22.86 2.42 -7.77
CA GLN A 96 -22.30 3.74 -8.01
C GLN A 96 -20.86 3.92 -7.49
N VAL A 97 -20.30 2.93 -6.79
CA VAL A 97 -18.87 2.99 -6.38
C VAL A 97 -17.99 3.04 -7.63
N THR A 98 -17.10 4.04 -7.68
CA THR A 98 -16.18 4.27 -8.79
C THR A 98 -14.73 4.11 -8.36
N ILE A 99 -13.84 4.03 -9.33
CA ILE A 99 -12.39 4.06 -9.10
C ILE A 99 -11.97 5.31 -8.31
N HIS A 100 -12.56 6.48 -8.61
CA HIS A 100 -12.32 7.70 -7.85
C HIS A 100 -12.65 7.51 -6.37
N HIS A 101 -13.83 6.99 -6.04
CA HIS A 101 -14.26 6.80 -4.65
C HIS A 101 -13.33 5.86 -3.87
N LEU A 102 -12.81 4.81 -4.52
CA LEU A 102 -11.84 3.89 -3.90
C LEU A 102 -10.50 4.58 -3.64
N LEU A 103 -9.98 5.34 -4.62
CA LEU A 103 -8.73 6.08 -4.48
C LEU A 103 -8.78 7.14 -3.37
N THR A 104 -9.93 7.79 -3.20
CA THR A 104 -10.13 8.90 -2.26
C THR A 104 -10.73 8.49 -0.93
N HIS A 105 -10.94 7.20 -0.68
CA HIS A 105 -11.52 6.70 0.57
C HIS A 105 -12.93 7.28 0.86
N THR A 106 -13.77 7.40 -0.17
CA THR A 106 -15.15 7.91 -0.09
C THR A 106 -16.18 6.92 -0.67
N SER A 107 -15.83 5.64 -0.78
CA SER A 107 -16.67 4.60 -1.37
C SER A 107 -17.72 4.03 -0.41
N GLY A 108 -17.42 4.00 0.90
CA GLY A 108 -18.26 3.35 1.92
C GLY A 108 -18.27 1.81 1.86
N VAL A 109 -17.39 1.19 1.07
CA VAL A 109 -17.26 -0.28 1.00
C VAL A 109 -16.85 -0.86 2.35
N PRO A 110 -17.24 -2.09 2.70
CA PRO A 110 -16.79 -2.73 3.93
C PRO A 110 -15.27 -2.85 3.98
N ASP A 111 -14.70 -2.67 5.18
CA ASP A 111 -13.28 -2.87 5.42
C ASP A 111 -12.98 -4.12 6.26
N TYR A 112 -12.00 -4.92 5.85
CA TYR A 112 -11.51 -6.05 6.64
C TYR A 112 -10.75 -5.59 7.90
N PHE A 113 -10.25 -4.36 7.90
CA PHE A 113 -9.56 -3.75 9.04
C PHE A 113 -9.85 -2.25 9.10
N ASP A 114 -10.91 -1.90 9.83
CA ASP A 114 -11.31 -0.52 10.06
C ASP A 114 -10.50 0.10 11.20
N GLU A 115 -9.50 0.90 10.86
CA GLU A 115 -8.57 1.52 11.82
C GLU A 115 -9.23 2.50 12.79
N ASP A 116 -10.47 2.95 12.53
CA ASP A 116 -11.22 3.81 13.45
C ASP A 116 -11.88 3.01 14.58
N THR A 117 -12.12 1.71 14.36
CA THR A 117 -12.83 0.84 15.31
C THR A 117 -12.04 -0.38 15.76
N MET A 118 -10.94 -0.70 15.07
CA MET A 118 -10.06 -1.83 15.32
C MET A 118 -8.63 -1.36 15.57
N ASP A 119 -8.03 -1.83 16.67
CA ASP A 119 -6.64 -1.56 17.03
C ASP A 119 -5.75 -2.81 17.00
N ASP A 120 -6.36 -4.00 17.02
CA ASP A 120 -5.65 -5.29 16.97
C ASP A 120 -5.64 -5.91 15.57
N TYR A 121 -4.62 -5.55 14.78
CA TYR A 121 -4.39 -6.16 13.47
C TYR A 121 -3.99 -7.65 13.55
N GLU A 122 -3.40 -8.09 14.67
CA GLU A 122 -2.97 -9.49 14.82
C GLU A 122 -4.17 -10.43 14.95
N ALA A 123 -5.24 -9.96 15.62
CA ALA A 123 -6.46 -10.71 15.83
C ALA A 123 -7.13 -11.23 14.55
N LEU A 124 -6.99 -10.50 13.43
CA LEU A 124 -7.48 -10.92 12.10
C LEU A 124 -6.94 -12.29 11.66
N TRP A 125 -5.76 -12.66 12.15
CA TRP A 125 -5.03 -13.82 11.67
C TRP A 125 -5.14 -15.04 12.59
N HIS A 126 -5.86 -14.93 13.72
CA HIS A 126 -6.07 -16.05 14.66
C HIS A 126 -6.84 -17.20 14.04
N SER A 127 -7.90 -16.90 13.29
CA SER A 127 -8.76 -17.90 12.63
C SER A 127 -8.36 -18.15 11.17
N ARG A 128 -7.55 -17.26 10.59
CA ARG A 128 -7.16 -17.30 9.19
C ARG A 128 -5.64 -17.12 9.04
N PRO A 129 -4.90 -18.18 8.71
CA PRO A 129 -3.45 -18.10 8.70
C PRO A 129 -2.94 -17.10 7.64
N MET A 130 -2.23 -16.05 8.09
CA MET A 130 -1.77 -14.95 7.24
C MET A 130 -0.90 -15.40 6.05
N TYR A 131 -0.16 -16.50 6.20
CA TYR A 131 0.69 -17.05 5.13
C TYR A 131 -0.10 -17.64 3.95
N ARG A 132 -1.43 -17.72 4.05
CA ARG A 132 -2.33 -18.08 2.94
C ARG A 132 -2.74 -16.88 2.10
N ILE A 133 -2.49 -15.67 2.57
CA ILE A 133 -2.73 -14.44 1.81
C ILE A 133 -1.56 -14.24 0.85
N ARG A 134 -1.77 -14.52 -0.43
CA ARG A 134 -0.74 -14.48 -1.49
C ARG A 134 -1.10 -13.55 -2.65
N SER A 135 -2.36 -13.15 -2.73
CA SER A 135 -2.90 -12.27 -3.76
C SER A 135 -3.99 -11.37 -3.17
N PRO A 136 -4.33 -10.26 -3.85
CA PRO A 136 -5.47 -9.42 -3.46
C PRO A 136 -6.77 -10.22 -3.29
N LYS A 137 -6.98 -11.26 -4.13
CA LYS A 137 -8.17 -12.12 -4.07
C LYS A 137 -8.32 -12.87 -2.75
N ASP A 138 -7.22 -13.19 -2.09
CA ASP A 138 -7.24 -13.94 -0.82
C ASP A 138 -7.81 -13.11 0.34
N PHE A 139 -7.94 -11.79 0.20
CA PHE A 139 -8.62 -10.92 1.17
C PHE A 139 -10.14 -10.89 1.00
N LEU A 140 -10.69 -11.25 -0.17
CA LEU A 140 -12.12 -11.11 -0.46
C LEU A 140 -13.03 -11.70 0.61
N PRO A 141 -12.81 -12.93 1.14
CA PRO A 141 -13.73 -13.50 2.12
C PRO A 141 -13.67 -12.82 3.49
N LEU A 142 -12.89 -11.74 3.67
CA LEU A 142 -12.90 -10.90 4.87
C LEU A 142 -13.87 -9.72 4.77
N PHE A 143 -14.36 -9.35 3.58
CA PHE A 143 -15.19 -8.16 3.41
C PHE A 143 -16.23 -8.24 2.27
N GLN A 144 -16.08 -9.15 1.30
CA GLN A 144 -16.90 -9.18 0.07
C GLN A 144 -18.42 -9.26 0.32
N HIS A 145 -18.82 -9.93 1.40
CA HIS A 145 -20.23 -10.14 1.77
C HIS A 145 -20.67 -9.30 2.98
N GLU A 146 -19.84 -8.36 3.43
CA GLU A 146 -20.21 -7.45 4.51
C GLU A 146 -21.04 -6.28 3.96
N PRO A 147 -21.93 -5.70 4.77
CA PRO A 147 -22.71 -4.54 4.36
C PRO A 147 -21.82 -3.31 4.14
N MET A 148 -22.29 -2.38 3.29
CA MET A 148 -21.66 -1.06 3.18
C MET A 148 -21.61 -0.38 4.55
N GLN A 149 -20.47 0.26 4.85
CA GLN A 149 -20.25 1.01 6.07
C GLN A 149 -20.80 2.44 5.97
N ALA A 150 -20.87 2.99 4.76
CA ALA A 150 -21.39 4.32 4.49
C ALA A 150 -22.00 4.41 3.09
N THR A 151 -22.72 5.50 2.81
CA THR A 151 -23.19 5.81 1.45
C THR A 151 -22.04 6.32 0.58
N VAL A 152 -22.06 6.03 -0.72
CA VAL A 152 -21.07 6.56 -1.67
C VAL A 152 -21.01 8.09 -1.60
N ASN A 153 -19.80 8.67 -1.66
CA ASN A 153 -19.55 10.11 -1.49
C ASN A 153 -19.95 10.68 -0.12
N SER A 154 -20.03 9.85 0.91
CA SER A 154 -19.99 10.31 2.29
C SER A 154 -18.64 10.98 2.62
N SER A 155 -18.47 11.36 3.88
CA SER A 155 -17.18 11.78 4.42
C SER A 155 -16.08 10.74 4.16
N PHE A 156 -14.85 11.22 4.11
CA PHE A 156 -13.64 10.40 4.06
C PHE A 156 -13.64 9.36 5.20
N GLN A 157 -13.36 8.11 4.84
CA GLN A 157 -13.17 6.99 5.77
C GLN A 157 -12.02 6.14 5.24
N TYR A 158 -10.89 6.13 5.95
CA TYR A 158 -9.73 5.35 5.55
C TYR A 158 -10.10 3.88 5.40
N ASN A 159 -9.74 3.28 4.26
CA ASN A 159 -10.27 1.98 3.89
C ASN A 159 -9.21 1.13 3.18
N ASN A 160 -8.81 0.04 3.81
CA ASN A 160 -7.81 -0.89 3.33
C ASN A 160 -8.35 -1.77 2.19
N SER A 161 -9.59 -2.25 2.34
CA SER A 161 -10.29 -3.09 1.35
C SER A 161 -10.49 -2.37 0.02
N GLY A 162 -10.72 -1.06 0.05
CA GLY A 162 -10.78 -0.22 -1.16
C GLY A 162 -9.50 -0.32 -2.00
N TYR A 163 -8.33 -0.39 -1.36
CA TYR A 163 -7.05 -0.57 -2.06
C TYR A 163 -6.79 -2.02 -2.50
N ILE A 164 -7.36 -3.01 -1.80
CA ILE A 164 -7.40 -4.40 -2.28
C ILE A 164 -8.22 -4.50 -3.57
N LEU A 165 -9.39 -3.84 -3.62
CA LEU A 165 -10.23 -3.77 -4.81
C LEU A 165 -9.52 -3.10 -5.98
N LEU A 166 -8.78 -2.01 -5.75
CA LEU A 166 -7.94 -1.40 -6.79
C LEU A 166 -6.83 -2.36 -7.27
N GLY A 167 -6.24 -3.15 -6.38
CA GLY A 167 -5.29 -4.20 -6.75
C GLY A 167 -5.90 -5.26 -7.66
N LEU A 168 -7.12 -5.73 -7.34
CA LEU A 168 -7.88 -6.67 -8.19
C LEU A 168 -8.19 -6.08 -9.56
N ILE A 169 -8.55 -4.78 -9.63
CA ILE A 169 -8.83 -4.09 -10.90
C ILE A 169 -7.58 -4.10 -11.78
N VAL A 170 -6.41 -3.84 -11.20
CA VAL A 170 -5.13 -3.91 -11.92
C VAL A 170 -4.90 -5.31 -12.47
N GLU A 171 -5.13 -6.37 -11.68
CA GLU A 171 -4.96 -7.76 -12.14
C GLU A 171 -5.91 -8.12 -13.29
N GLN A 172 -7.19 -7.73 -13.17
CA GLN A 172 -8.22 -8.02 -14.16
C GLN A 172 -7.90 -7.36 -15.51
N ILE A 173 -7.53 -6.07 -15.50
CA ILE A 173 -7.28 -5.31 -16.72
C ILE A 173 -5.94 -5.67 -17.35
N ALA A 174 -4.88 -5.77 -16.53
CA ALA A 174 -3.54 -6.03 -17.02
C ALA A 174 -3.27 -7.51 -17.31
N THR A 175 -4.18 -8.41 -16.95
CA THR A 175 -4.06 -9.87 -17.13
C THR A 175 -2.76 -10.48 -16.58
N CYS A 176 -2.27 -9.91 -15.47
CA CYS A 176 -1.09 -10.38 -14.75
C CYS A 176 -1.26 -10.15 -13.24
N SER A 177 -0.41 -10.74 -12.40
CA SER A 177 -0.48 -10.49 -10.96
C SER A 177 -0.20 -9.02 -10.62
N PHE A 178 -0.78 -8.54 -9.53
CA PHE A 178 -0.56 -7.17 -9.06
C PHE A 178 0.93 -6.91 -8.85
N SER A 179 1.62 -7.87 -8.23
CA SER A 179 3.05 -7.81 -7.97
C SER A 179 3.87 -7.67 -9.25
N THR A 180 3.57 -8.49 -10.26
CA THR A 180 4.21 -8.40 -11.59
C THR A 180 3.97 -7.04 -12.22
N TYR A 181 2.74 -6.52 -12.17
CA TYR A 181 2.43 -5.21 -12.74
C TYR A 181 3.23 -4.08 -12.06
N ILE A 182 3.29 -4.06 -10.72
CA ILE A 182 4.03 -3.04 -9.98
C ILE A 182 5.54 -3.11 -10.31
N GLU A 183 6.11 -4.31 -10.37
CA GLU A 183 7.53 -4.49 -10.68
C GLU A 183 7.86 -4.01 -12.11
N GLU A 184 7.13 -4.48 -13.10
CA GLU A 184 7.36 -4.19 -14.52
C GLU A 184 7.01 -2.74 -14.90
N GLN A 185 5.85 -2.26 -14.46
CA GLN A 185 5.29 -1.00 -14.94
C GLN A 185 5.66 0.22 -14.10
N ILE A 186 6.16 0.00 -12.88
CA ILE A 186 6.52 1.08 -11.95
C ILE A 186 7.99 0.97 -11.53
N PHE A 187 8.41 -0.12 -10.89
CA PHE A 187 9.76 -0.20 -10.32
C PHE A 187 10.85 -0.22 -11.40
N HIS A 188 10.74 -1.08 -12.40
CA HIS A 188 11.70 -1.16 -13.50
C HIS A 188 11.75 0.14 -14.31
N LYS A 189 10.58 0.72 -14.65
CA LYS A 189 10.50 2.00 -15.38
C LYS A 189 11.07 3.19 -14.59
N ALA A 190 11.04 3.14 -13.26
CA ALA A 190 11.67 4.13 -12.39
C ALA A 190 13.15 3.83 -12.06
N GLY A 191 13.76 2.81 -12.68
CA GLY A 191 15.15 2.40 -12.42
C GLY A 191 15.35 1.82 -11.01
N ARG A 192 14.31 1.32 -10.35
CA ARG A 192 14.32 0.80 -8.99
C ARG A 192 14.49 -0.72 -8.98
N THR A 193 15.74 -1.19 -9.07
CA THR A 193 16.06 -2.63 -9.13
C THR A 193 16.14 -3.33 -7.76
N LYS A 194 16.00 -2.58 -6.65
CA LYS A 194 16.06 -3.11 -5.27
C LYS A 194 14.71 -3.08 -4.54
N ALA A 195 13.68 -2.54 -5.18
CA ALA A 195 12.31 -2.65 -4.71
C ALA A 195 11.73 -3.98 -5.21
N GLN A 196 10.85 -4.61 -4.43
CA GLN A 196 10.04 -5.72 -4.91
C GLN A 196 8.65 -5.57 -4.31
N ALA A 197 7.65 -5.95 -5.10
CA ALA A 197 6.26 -5.92 -4.68
C ALA A 197 6.00 -7.07 -3.68
N PRO A 198 5.02 -6.95 -2.79
CA PRO A 198 4.58 -8.11 -2.01
C PRO A 198 4.16 -9.22 -2.98
N GLY A 199 4.44 -10.48 -2.66
CA GLY A 199 4.03 -11.66 -3.44
C GLY A 199 3.40 -12.72 -2.57
#